data_AF-A0A4Q8M3I6-F1
#
_entry.id   AF-A0A4Q8M3I6-F1
#
_cell.length_a   1.000
_cell.length_b   1.000
_cell.length_c   1.000
_cell.angle_alpha   90.00
_cell.angle_beta   90.00
_cell.angle_gamma   90.00
#
_symmetry.space_group_name_H-M   'P 1'
#
loop_
_entity.id
_entity.type
_entity.pdbx_description
1 polymer ?
#
loop_
_entity_poly.entity_id
_entity_poly.type
_entity_poly.pdbx_seq_one_letter_code
_entity_poly.pdbx_strand_id
1 'polypeptide(L)'
;MMRNLSLVVLGVALMTTKGVAEARWLSVDPVQAQPNSPITFNRYHYAANNPYKFTDPDGREVKGQYHQVVPGAYHLSIRVTPDNQAAYKDDPRFLTDSATGQRYTTFGAGPELGNPVAFPSSLIFPIQPIIKIPTAVNLVSNNNRPSDAERSTHPSSNDLPVAMPSQYANEDQFIGALFSADANYKDNVPYGLPGGTGYNSNSYANGLLQAVGAQPLVAPVRTPLSDNPLPKKDFEK
;
A
#
# COMPACT_ATOMS: atom_id res chain seq x y z
N MET A 1 32.99 1.24 66.20
CA MET A 1 33.07 0.04 65.35
C MET A 1 32.02 0.19 64.25
N MET A 2 32.38 -0.17 63.01
CA MET A 2 31.77 0.18 61.71
C MET A 2 30.29 -0.18 61.46
N ARG A 3 29.71 0.51 60.44
CA ARG A 3 28.66 0.10 59.45
C ARG A 3 27.17 0.27 59.84
N ASN A 4 26.24 0.80 59.02
CA ASN A 4 26.15 0.87 57.55
C ASN A 4 25.48 2.17 57.04
N LEU A 5 26.05 2.67 55.93
CA LEU A 5 25.47 3.62 54.97
C LEU A 5 24.36 2.94 54.13
N SER A 6 23.58 3.79 53.45
CA SER A 6 22.82 3.54 52.21
C SER A 6 21.32 3.26 52.35
N LEU A 7 20.52 4.34 52.26
CA LEU A 7 19.17 4.32 51.67
C LEU A 7 18.70 5.72 51.22
N VAL A 8 19.61 6.62 50.84
CA VAL A 8 19.28 7.98 50.35
C VAL A 8 19.85 8.20 48.95
N VAL A 9 19.61 7.30 48.00
CA VAL A 9 19.79 7.59 46.56
C VAL A 9 18.87 6.71 45.73
N LEU A 10 17.55 6.95 45.75
CA LEU A 10 16.66 6.45 44.69
C LEU A 10 15.35 7.26 44.62
N GLY A 11 15.45 8.59 44.67
CA GLY A 11 14.26 9.46 44.71
C GLY A 11 14.24 10.62 43.71
N VAL A 12 15.28 10.82 42.89
CA VAL A 12 15.43 12.08 42.11
C VAL A 12 15.66 11.88 40.61
N ALA A 13 15.69 10.67 40.07
CA ALA A 13 15.98 10.46 38.65
C ALA A 13 14.82 9.78 37.90
N LEU A 14 13.63 10.39 37.88
CA LEU A 14 12.59 10.05 36.90
C LEU A 14 11.66 11.24 36.60
N MET A 15 12.24 12.41 36.32
CA MET A 15 11.54 13.52 35.64
C MET A 15 12.21 13.83 34.30
N THR A 16 12.61 12.80 33.56
CA THR A 16 13.03 12.94 32.17
C THR A 16 11.80 13.09 31.29
N THR A 17 11.51 14.34 30.93
CA THR A 17 10.81 14.77 29.71
C THR A 17 9.67 13.86 29.25
N LYS A 18 8.49 14.00 29.85
CA LYS A 18 7.27 13.65 29.12
C LYS A 18 7.15 14.63 27.97
N GLY A 19 7.54 14.21 26.76
CA GLY A 19 7.24 14.95 25.54
C GLY A 19 5.74 15.21 25.52
N VAL A 20 5.34 16.44 25.22
CA VAL A 20 3.93 16.78 25.05
C VAL A 20 3.46 15.99 23.83
N ALA A 21 2.56 15.02 24.04
CA ALA A 21 1.88 14.38 22.94
C ALA A 21 0.87 15.39 22.40
N GLU A 22 1.23 16.09 21.32
CA GLU A 22 0.33 17.03 20.64
C GLU A 22 -0.39 16.32 19.49
N ALA A 23 -1.73 16.38 19.47
CA ALA A 23 -2.56 15.86 18.39
C ALA A 23 -2.67 16.88 17.24
N ARG A 24 -1.52 17.35 16.75
CA ARG A 24 -1.39 18.38 15.72
C ARG A 24 -0.21 18.07 14.82
N TRP A 25 -0.29 18.54 13.58
CA TRP A 25 0.81 18.43 12.62
C TRP A 25 2.00 19.29 13.05
N LEU A 26 3.21 18.75 12.92
CA LEU A 26 4.47 19.47 13.26
C LEU A 26 4.90 20.45 12.16
N SER A 27 4.20 20.46 11.03
CA SER A 27 4.39 21.36 9.89
C SER A 27 3.04 21.82 9.34
N VAL A 28 3.04 22.91 8.58
CA VAL A 28 1.85 23.46 7.92
C VAL A 28 1.36 22.48 6.84
N ASP A 29 0.06 22.14 6.87
CA ASP A 29 -0.61 21.40 5.77
C ASP A 29 -0.46 22.18 4.45
N PRO A 30 0.15 21.63 3.37
CA PRO A 30 0.38 22.34 2.11
C PRO A 30 -0.90 22.73 1.34
N VAL A 31 -2.06 22.14 1.65
CA VAL A 31 -3.35 22.52 1.07
C VAL A 31 -3.77 23.90 1.57
N GLN A 32 -4.21 24.76 0.65
CA GLN A 32 -4.64 26.12 0.99
C GLN A 32 -6.03 26.13 1.65
N ALA A 33 -6.22 27.05 2.60
CA ALA A 33 -7.51 27.26 3.23
C ALA A 33 -8.59 27.60 2.18
N GLN A 34 -9.76 26.97 2.32
CA GLN A 34 -10.92 27.15 1.47
C GLN A 34 -11.82 28.24 2.08
N PRO A 35 -12.10 29.36 1.38
CA PRO A 35 -12.92 30.46 1.92
C PRO A 35 -14.32 30.02 2.39
N ASN A 36 -14.87 28.98 1.75
CA ASN A 36 -16.21 28.45 2.04
C ASN A 36 -16.21 27.34 3.09
N SER A 37 -15.05 26.99 3.67
CA SER A 37 -14.92 25.94 4.69
C SER A 37 -14.07 26.43 5.86
N PRO A 38 -14.68 27.08 6.88
CA PRO A 38 -13.98 27.69 8.00
C PRO A 38 -13.05 26.77 8.78
N ILE A 39 -13.29 25.45 8.71
CA ILE A 39 -12.46 24.46 9.39
C ILE A 39 -11.04 24.39 8.81
N THR A 40 -10.88 24.71 7.52
CA THR A 40 -9.59 24.63 6.78
C THR A 40 -8.60 25.75 7.09
N PHE A 41 -8.98 26.79 7.85
CA PHE A 41 -8.08 27.89 8.20
C PHE A 41 -7.00 27.48 9.22
N ASN A 42 -7.29 26.51 10.09
CA ASN A 42 -6.28 25.95 10.98
C ASN A 42 -5.51 24.83 10.28
N ARG A 43 -4.38 25.18 9.64
CA ARG A 43 -3.55 24.24 8.85
C ARG A 43 -2.67 23.29 9.70
N TYR A 44 -2.97 23.16 10.99
CA TYR A 44 -2.27 22.29 11.94
C TYR A 44 -3.21 21.32 12.66
N HIS A 45 -4.51 21.33 12.36
CA HIS A 45 -5.45 20.41 13.01
C HIS A 45 -5.33 19.00 12.43
N TYR A 46 -5.45 17.99 13.28
CA TYR A 46 -5.66 16.61 12.84
C TYR A 46 -7.16 16.31 12.81
N ALA A 47 -7.66 15.73 11.72
CA ALA A 47 -9.01 15.18 11.61
C ALA A 47 -10.12 16.12 12.14
N ALA A 48 -10.09 17.40 11.73
CA ALA A 48 -11.07 18.41 12.16
C ALA A 48 -11.21 18.55 13.70
N ASN A 49 -10.16 18.25 14.48
CA ASN A 49 -10.15 18.17 15.95
C ASN A 49 -11.15 17.13 16.53
N ASN A 50 -11.58 16.14 15.75
CA ASN A 50 -12.43 15.05 16.22
C ASN A 50 -11.88 13.69 15.77
N PRO A 51 -10.77 13.23 16.37
CA PRO A 51 -10.09 11.98 16.01
C PRO A 51 -10.90 10.72 16.34
N TYR A 52 -12.01 10.85 17.09
CA TYR A 52 -12.93 9.75 17.36
C TYR A 52 -13.93 9.52 16.23
N LYS A 53 -14.20 10.56 15.42
CA LYS A 53 -15.20 10.54 14.35
C LYS A 53 -14.57 10.59 12.96
N PHE A 54 -13.44 11.28 12.85
CA PHE A 54 -12.75 11.51 11.61
C PHE A 54 -11.32 10.97 11.71
N THR A 55 -10.85 10.41 10.62
CA THR A 55 -9.46 10.06 10.39
C THR A 55 -9.05 10.90 9.20
N ASP A 56 -7.91 11.57 9.30
CA ASP A 56 -7.32 12.35 8.21
C ASP A 56 -6.71 11.35 7.20
N PRO A 57 -7.35 11.05 6.06
CA PRO A 57 -6.93 9.93 5.20
C PRO A 57 -5.74 10.27 4.30
N ASP A 58 -5.55 11.56 3.96
CA ASP A 58 -4.66 11.99 2.87
C ASP A 58 -3.42 12.77 3.33
N GLY A 59 -2.85 12.41 4.48
CA GLY A 59 -1.46 12.79 4.78
C GLY A 59 -0.49 12.48 3.63
N ARG A 60 -0.83 11.41 2.86
CA ARG A 60 -0.32 10.78 1.61
C ARG A 60 -0.23 9.26 1.87
N GLU A 61 -0.98 8.45 1.11
CA GLU A 61 -1.53 7.18 1.60
C GLU A 61 -0.98 5.92 0.89
N VAL A 62 -0.90 4.80 1.62
CA VAL A 62 -0.97 3.43 1.09
C VAL A 62 -2.43 3.09 0.82
N LYS A 63 -2.80 2.82 -0.43
CA LYS A 63 -4.18 2.53 -0.86
C LYS A 63 -4.23 1.23 -1.64
N GLY A 64 -5.35 0.52 -1.53
CA GLY A 64 -5.74 -0.41 -2.58
C GLY A 64 -6.31 0.36 -3.76
N GLN A 65 -6.24 -0.20 -4.95
CA GLN A 65 -6.92 0.33 -6.13
C GLN A 65 -7.40 -0.83 -6.99
N TYR A 66 -8.48 -0.61 -7.76
CA TYR A 66 -8.99 -1.63 -8.66
C TYR A 66 -9.42 -1.09 -10.03
N HIS A 67 -9.29 -1.94 -11.04
CA HIS A 67 -9.80 -1.70 -12.38
C HIS A 67 -10.29 -2.99 -13.04
N GLN A 68 -11.11 -2.83 -14.08
CA GLN A 68 -11.70 -3.94 -14.80
C GLN A 68 -10.71 -4.54 -15.79
N VAL A 69 -10.49 -5.85 -15.74
CA VAL A 69 -9.59 -6.56 -16.68
C VAL A 69 -10.36 -7.37 -17.73
N VAL A 70 -11.54 -7.87 -17.36
CA VAL A 70 -12.52 -8.50 -18.27
C VAL A 70 -13.94 -8.08 -17.89
N PRO A 71 -14.93 -8.22 -18.78
CA PRO A 71 -16.34 -8.03 -18.45
C PRO A 71 -16.73 -8.69 -17.11
N GLY A 72 -17.05 -7.89 -16.10
CA GLY A 72 -17.47 -8.37 -14.77
C GLY A 72 -16.37 -8.98 -13.88
N ALA A 73 -15.08 -8.76 -14.16
CA ALA A 73 -14.02 -9.12 -13.24
C ALA A 73 -12.93 -8.05 -13.15
N TYR A 74 -12.52 -7.77 -11.91
CA TYR A 74 -11.63 -6.69 -11.54
C TYR A 74 -10.33 -7.23 -10.92
N HIS A 75 -9.27 -6.46 -11.12
CA HIS A 75 -7.97 -6.69 -10.52
C HIS A 75 -7.65 -5.61 -9.46
N LEU A 76 -7.04 -6.03 -8.34
CA LEU A 76 -6.55 -5.25 -7.21
C LEU A 76 -5.04 -5.03 -7.29
N SER A 77 -4.57 -3.79 -7.13
CA SER A 77 -3.18 -3.47 -6.84
C SER A 77 -3.10 -2.53 -5.63
N ILE A 78 -1.89 -2.30 -5.12
CA ILE A 78 -1.65 -1.35 -4.02
C ILE A 78 -0.91 -0.15 -4.62
N ARG A 79 -1.34 1.06 -4.31
CA ARG A 79 -0.66 2.31 -4.65
C ARG A 79 -0.16 2.96 -3.38
N VAL A 80 1.11 3.31 -3.34
CA VAL A 80 1.72 4.04 -2.22
C VAL A 80 2.10 5.41 -2.71
N THR A 81 1.61 6.44 -2.05
CA THR A 81 2.05 7.83 -2.25
C THR A 81 2.58 8.28 -0.90
N PRO A 82 3.90 8.33 -0.65
CA PRO A 82 4.41 8.54 0.71
C PRO A 82 4.20 9.96 1.25
N ASP A 83 3.97 10.11 2.54
CA ASP A 83 3.99 11.41 3.26
C ASP A 83 5.29 12.15 3.01
N ASN A 84 6.40 11.45 3.21
CA ASN A 84 7.74 11.99 3.12
C ASN A 84 8.28 12.00 1.69
N GLN A 85 7.60 12.73 0.79
CA GLN A 85 7.95 12.87 -0.63
C GLN A 85 9.43 13.16 -0.89
N ALA A 86 10.08 13.93 -0.01
CA ALA A 86 11.49 14.28 -0.12
C ALA A 86 12.42 13.07 0.09
N ALA A 87 12.05 12.10 0.93
CA ALA A 87 12.85 10.90 1.16
C ALA A 87 12.86 9.96 -0.05
N TYR A 88 11.79 9.97 -0.87
CA TYR A 88 11.63 9.07 -2.02
C TYR A 88 11.91 9.73 -3.37
N LYS A 89 12.31 11.00 -3.40
CA LYS A 89 12.53 11.76 -4.64
C LYS A 89 13.60 11.14 -5.57
N ASP A 90 14.61 10.49 -4.99
CA ASP A 90 15.74 9.89 -5.73
C ASP A 90 15.60 8.36 -5.82
N ASP A 91 14.52 7.78 -5.28
CA ASP A 91 14.26 6.35 -5.35
C ASP A 91 13.69 5.98 -6.73
N PRO A 92 14.39 5.17 -7.54
CA PRO A 92 13.94 4.81 -8.89
C PRO A 92 12.68 3.94 -8.90
N ARG A 93 12.28 3.36 -7.75
CA ARG A 93 11.05 2.58 -7.62
C ARG A 93 9.80 3.45 -7.54
N PHE A 94 9.96 4.76 -7.36
CA PHE A 94 8.85 5.71 -7.30
C PHE A 94 8.76 6.47 -8.63
N LEU A 95 7.56 6.53 -9.20
CA LEU A 95 7.21 7.39 -10.33
C LEU A 95 6.76 8.76 -9.84
N THR A 96 6.62 9.72 -10.76
CA THR A 96 5.99 11.03 -10.50
C THR A 96 4.60 11.05 -11.13
N ASP A 97 3.59 11.34 -10.34
CA ASP A 97 2.22 11.52 -10.79
C ASP A 97 2.12 12.83 -11.59
N SER A 98 1.74 12.74 -12.86
CA SER A 98 1.75 13.89 -13.76
C SER A 98 0.68 14.95 -13.42
N ALA A 99 -0.38 14.55 -12.72
CA ALA A 99 -1.46 15.46 -12.33
C ALA A 99 -1.13 16.21 -11.03
N THR A 100 -0.48 15.54 -10.09
CA THR A 100 -0.24 16.09 -8.73
C THR A 100 1.21 16.45 -8.46
N GLY A 101 2.15 15.97 -9.26
CA GLY A 101 3.59 16.09 -9.03
C GLY A 101 4.13 15.19 -7.91
N GLN A 102 3.29 14.37 -7.30
CA GLN A 102 3.67 13.53 -6.16
C GLN A 102 4.36 12.24 -6.61
N ARG A 103 5.34 11.82 -5.83
CA ARG A 103 5.97 10.51 -5.90
C ARG A 103 5.02 9.44 -5.43
N TYR A 104 4.90 8.39 -6.22
CA TYR A 104 4.12 7.21 -5.90
C TYR A 104 4.81 5.95 -6.44
N THR A 105 4.45 4.80 -5.89
CA THR A 105 4.76 3.50 -6.47
C THR A 105 3.51 2.65 -6.46
N THR A 106 3.51 1.55 -7.20
CA THR A 106 2.48 0.52 -7.08
C THR A 106 3.10 -0.83 -6.79
N PHE A 107 2.34 -1.71 -6.13
CA PHE A 107 2.62 -3.13 -5.99
C PHE A 107 1.49 -3.90 -6.67
N GLY A 108 1.86 -4.72 -7.64
CA GLY A 108 0.93 -5.54 -8.39
C GLY A 108 1.63 -6.79 -8.88
N ALA A 109 0.84 -7.76 -9.32
CA ALA A 109 1.36 -8.97 -9.92
C ALA A 109 0.51 -9.38 -11.11
N GLY A 110 1.03 -10.26 -11.96
CA GLY A 110 0.22 -10.86 -13.01
C GLY A 110 1.01 -11.87 -13.81
N PRO A 111 0.42 -12.40 -14.90
CA PRO A 111 1.11 -13.36 -15.73
C PRO A 111 2.24 -12.65 -16.46
N GLU A 112 3.42 -13.27 -16.50
CA GLU A 112 4.49 -12.91 -17.43
C GLU A 112 4.89 -14.12 -18.26
N LEU A 113 4.84 -13.94 -19.58
CA LEU A 113 5.45 -14.86 -20.51
C LEU A 113 6.91 -14.46 -20.62
N GLY A 114 7.84 -15.35 -20.21
CA GLY A 114 9.26 -15.14 -20.44
C GLY A 114 9.50 -14.70 -21.90
N ASN A 115 10.20 -13.58 -22.07
CA ASN A 115 10.47 -12.81 -23.31
C ASN A 115 10.61 -13.60 -24.65
N PRO A 116 10.31 -13.02 -25.85
CA PRO A 116 10.05 -11.60 -26.15
C PRO A 116 8.69 -11.41 -26.86
N VAL A 117 7.59 -11.83 -26.22
CA VAL A 117 6.27 -11.36 -26.63
C VAL A 117 5.64 -10.71 -25.41
N ALA A 118 6.03 -9.45 -25.19
CA ALA A 118 5.28 -8.55 -24.34
C ALA A 118 3.90 -8.38 -24.96
N PHE A 119 2.96 -9.25 -24.61
CA PHE A 119 1.57 -8.98 -24.92
C PHE A 119 1.17 -7.81 -24.04
N PRO A 120 0.73 -6.66 -24.59
CA PRO A 120 0.03 -5.68 -23.77
C PRO A 120 -1.09 -6.41 -23.03
N SER A 121 -1.29 -6.11 -21.75
CA SER A 121 -2.29 -6.77 -20.89
C SER A 121 -3.71 -6.80 -21.51
N SER A 122 -3.97 -5.94 -22.49
CA SER A 122 -5.17 -5.89 -23.33
C SER A 122 -5.34 -7.04 -24.35
N LEU A 123 -4.28 -7.80 -24.68
CA LEU A 123 -4.33 -8.93 -25.63
C LEU A 123 -4.46 -10.30 -24.95
N ILE A 124 -4.19 -10.40 -23.64
CA ILE A 124 -4.34 -11.67 -22.91
C ILE A 124 -5.83 -11.99 -22.65
N PHE A 125 -6.67 -10.95 -22.56
CA PHE A 125 -8.01 -11.06 -22.00
C PHE A 125 -9.21 -11.02 -22.98
N PRO A 126 -9.04 -10.95 -24.32
CA PRO A 126 -10.13 -11.32 -25.25
C PRO A 126 -9.84 -12.47 -26.22
N ILE A 127 -8.61 -13.00 -26.34
CA ILE A 127 -8.28 -14.01 -27.37
C ILE A 127 -8.41 -15.43 -26.82
N GLN A 128 -9.65 -15.89 -26.62
CA GLN A 128 -9.97 -17.20 -26.03
C GLN A 128 -10.37 -18.30 -27.05
N PRO A 129 -9.92 -18.29 -28.32
CA PRO A 129 -9.66 -19.61 -28.90
C PRO A 129 -8.41 -19.78 -29.78
N ILE A 130 -7.66 -18.73 -30.13
CA ILE A 130 -6.69 -18.84 -31.25
C ILE A 130 -5.28 -19.23 -30.81
N ILE A 131 -4.87 -18.96 -29.57
CA ILE A 131 -3.50 -19.22 -29.11
C ILE A 131 -3.55 -20.16 -27.91
N LYS A 132 -3.01 -21.38 -28.06
CA LYS A 132 -2.59 -22.24 -26.95
C LYS A 132 -1.47 -21.51 -26.20
N ILE A 133 -1.81 -20.61 -25.29
CA ILE A 133 -0.86 -20.05 -24.34
C ILE A 133 -0.31 -21.24 -23.54
N PRO A 134 1.01 -21.49 -23.49
CA PRO A 134 1.56 -22.56 -22.68
C PRO A 134 1.08 -22.36 -21.24
N THR A 135 0.40 -23.37 -20.73
CA THR A 135 -0.54 -23.38 -19.59
C THR A 135 0.11 -23.20 -18.21
N ALA A 136 1.32 -22.65 -18.12
CA ALA A 136 1.99 -22.37 -16.85
C ALA A 136 2.84 -21.10 -16.96
N VAL A 137 2.19 -19.94 -16.85
CA VAL A 137 2.89 -18.69 -16.53
C VAL A 137 2.83 -18.47 -15.03
N ASN A 138 3.92 -17.97 -14.46
CA ASN A 138 3.93 -17.64 -13.04
C ASN A 138 3.22 -16.29 -12.81
N LEU A 139 2.68 -16.15 -11.62
CA LEU A 139 2.26 -14.88 -11.04
C LEU A 139 3.52 -14.13 -10.62
N VAL A 140 3.93 -13.15 -11.43
CA VAL A 140 5.15 -12.36 -11.22
C VAL A 140 4.78 -11.00 -10.63
N SER A 141 5.40 -10.61 -9.52
CA SER A 141 5.24 -9.28 -8.94
C SER A 141 6.14 -8.26 -9.59
N ASN A 142 5.63 -7.05 -9.79
CA ASN A 142 6.41 -5.93 -10.27
C ASN A 142 5.85 -4.64 -9.70
N ASN A 143 6.75 -3.75 -9.30
CA ASN A 143 6.35 -2.38 -9.04
C ASN A 143 6.01 -1.66 -10.34
N ASN A 144 5.03 -0.76 -10.30
CA ASN A 144 4.73 0.17 -11.40
C ASN A 144 4.40 -0.49 -12.74
N ARG A 145 3.70 -1.64 -12.74
CA ARG A 145 3.18 -2.23 -13.98
C ARG A 145 2.35 -1.16 -14.71
N PRO A 146 2.49 -0.99 -16.05
CA PRO A 146 1.78 0.08 -16.77
C PRO A 146 0.28 0.12 -16.51
N SER A 147 -0.37 -1.05 -16.43
CA SER A 147 -1.80 -1.17 -16.09
C SER A 147 -2.15 -0.58 -14.73
N ASP A 148 -1.24 -0.65 -13.76
CA ASP A 148 -1.45 -0.34 -12.34
C ASP A 148 -1.03 1.10 -12.02
N ALA A 149 0.00 1.61 -12.69
CA ALA A 149 0.52 2.95 -12.48
C ALA A 149 -0.40 4.04 -13.05
N GLU A 150 -1.06 3.76 -14.18
CA GLU A 150 -1.89 4.70 -14.92
C GLU A 150 -3.18 5.09 -14.16
N ARG A 151 -3.39 6.39 -13.96
CA ARG A 151 -4.62 6.93 -13.34
C ARG A 151 -5.85 6.91 -14.25
N SER A 152 -5.66 6.79 -15.57
CA SER A 152 -6.75 6.61 -16.54
C SER A 152 -7.52 5.31 -16.31
N THR A 153 -6.83 4.26 -15.87
CA THR A 153 -7.41 2.95 -15.52
C THR A 153 -7.78 2.86 -14.03
N HIS A 154 -7.13 3.66 -13.18
CA HIS A 154 -7.36 3.75 -11.73
C HIS A 154 -7.79 5.15 -11.29
N PRO A 155 -9.04 5.56 -11.60
CA PRO A 155 -9.56 6.80 -11.06
C PRO A 155 -9.59 6.72 -9.53
N SER A 156 -9.35 7.84 -8.84
CA SER A 156 -9.34 7.89 -7.37
C SER A 156 -10.65 7.43 -6.73
N SER A 157 -11.76 7.41 -7.49
CA SER A 157 -13.03 6.81 -7.07
C SER A 157 -12.96 5.30 -6.83
N ASN A 158 -11.90 4.63 -7.30
CA ASN A 158 -11.65 3.20 -7.12
C ASN A 158 -10.54 2.94 -6.09
N ASP A 159 -10.10 3.96 -5.36
CA ASP A 159 -9.18 3.77 -4.25
C ASP A 159 -9.91 3.07 -3.08
N LEU A 160 -9.22 2.13 -2.43
CA LEU A 160 -9.67 1.41 -1.25
C LEU A 160 -8.75 1.78 -0.07
N PRO A 161 -9.30 2.03 1.13
CA PRO A 161 -8.49 2.43 2.27
C PRO A 161 -7.59 1.28 2.75
N VAL A 162 -6.35 1.58 3.12
CA VAL A 162 -5.46 0.63 3.82
C VAL A 162 -4.96 1.28 5.10
N ALA A 163 -5.42 0.76 6.24
CA ALA A 163 -4.93 1.21 7.52
C ALA A 163 -3.52 0.69 7.80
N MET A 164 -2.61 1.59 8.18
CA MET A 164 -1.29 1.20 8.68
C MET A 164 -1.43 0.33 9.94
N PRO A 165 -0.82 -0.87 9.97
CA PRO A 165 -0.82 -1.71 11.16
C PRO A 165 -0.13 -1.02 12.34
N SER A 166 -0.68 -1.16 13.56
CA SER A 166 -0.17 -0.51 14.78
C SER A 166 1.24 -0.95 15.20
N GLN A 167 1.78 -1.99 14.57
CA GLN A 167 3.15 -2.46 14.79
C GLN A 167 4.21 -1.57 14.14
N TYR A 168 3.82 -0.71 13.19
CA TYR A 168 4.70 0.27 12.56
C TYR A 168 4.60 1.60 13.28
N ALA A 169 5.74 2.22 13.57
CA ALA A 169 5.80 3.50 14.25
C ALA A 169 5.42 4.68 13.33
N ASN A 170 5.56 4.51 12.02
CA ASN A 170 5.24 5.50 10.99
C ASN A 170 5.08 4.83 9.62
N GLU A 171 4.59 5.62 8.65
CA GLU A 171 4.33 5.16 7.29
C GLU A 171 5.60 4.64 6.59
N ASP A 172 6.75 5.28 6.78
CA ASP A 172 8.02 4.86 6.15
C ASP A 172 8.41 3.42 6.56
N GLN A 173 8.16 3.03 7.81
CA GLN A 173 8.36 1.65 8.26
C GLN A 173 7.38 0.67 7.59
N PHE A 174 6.13 1.09 7.39
CA PHE A 174 5.11 0.29 6.71
C PHE A 174 5.43 0.11 5.23
N ILE A 175 5.82 1.18 4.54
CA ILE A 175 6.28 1.16 3.14
C ILE A 175 7.52 0.27 3.01
N GLY A 176 8.48 0.40 3.91
CA GLY A 176 9.67 -0.46 3.95
C GLY A 176 9.31 -1.95 4.12
N ALA A 177 8.31 -2.26 4.93
CA ALA A 177 7.81 -3.62 5.09
C ALA A 177 7.13 -4.16 3.82
N LEU A 178 6.34 -3.34 3.12
CA LEU A 178 5.74 -3.72 1.82
C LEU A 178 6.83 -4.08 0.80
N PHE A 179 7.84 -3.22 0.63
CA PHE A 179 8.96 -3.52 -0.25
C PHE A 179 9.74 -4.75 0.17
N SER A 180 9.97 -4.94 1.48
CA SER A 180 10.69 -6.12 1.96
C SER A 180 9.91 -7.41 1.73
N ALA A 181 8.58 -7.39 1.90
CA ALA A 181 7.72 -8.53 1.69
C ALA A 181 7.62 -8.86 0.19
N ASP A 182 7.42 -7.84 -0.66
CA ASP A 182 7.41 -7.99 -2.11
C ASP A 182 8.74 -8.56 -2.64
N ALA A 183 9.88 -8.04 -2.18
CA ALA A 183 11.19 -8.53 -2.57
C ALA A 183 11.49 -9.99 -2.16
N ASN A 184 10.75 -10.54 -1.18
CA ASN A 184 10.86 -11.94 -0.78
C ASN A 184 9.95 -12.86 -1.61
N TYR A 185 8.96 -12.30 -2.33
CA TYR A 185 8.10 -13.08 -3.21
C TYR A 185 8.90 -13.61 -4.40
N LYS A 186 8.81 -14.92 -4.64
CA LYS A 186 9.74 -15.66 -5.53
C LYS A 186 9.28 -15.75 -6.98
N ASP A 187 8.15 -15.16 -7.34
CA ASP A 187 7.57 -15.22 -8.69
C ASP A 187 7.44 -16.65 -9.25
N ASN A 188 7.16 -17.61 -8.38
CA ASN A 188 7.16 -19.04 -8.70
C ASN A 188 5.79 -19.72 -8.50
N VAL A 189 4.77 -18.96 -8.13
CA VAL A 189 3.41 -19.47 -7.99
C VAL A 189 2.72 -19.46 -9.35
N PRO A 190 2.13 -20.57 -9.83
CA PRO A 190 1.39 -20.59 -11.09
C PRO A 190 0.20 -19.62 -11.07
N TYR A 191 0.03 -18.85 -12.16
CA TYR A 191 -1.06 -17.90 -12.31
C TYR A 191 -2.40 -18.61 -12.58
N GLY A 192 -3.40 -18.30 -11.74
CA GLY A 192 -4.79 -18.74 -11.88
C GLY A 192 -5.62 -17.74 -12.68
N LEU A 193 -6.38 -18.23 -13.67
CA LEU A 193 -7.29 -17.41 -14.44
C LEU A 193 -8.52 -16.96 -13.62
N PRO A 194 -9.15 -15.81 -13.96
CA PRO A 194 -10.44 -15.41 -13.40
C PRO A 194 -11.51 -16.51 -13.56
N GLY A 195 -12.04 -17.02 -12.44
CA GLY A 195 -13.00 -18.13 -12.43
C GLY A 195 -12.39 -19.54 -12.35
N GLY A 196 -11.06 -19.64 -12.29
CA GLY A 196 -10.33 -20.87 -12.01
C GLY A 196 -10.01 -21.05 -10.52
N THR A 197 -9.07 -21.97 -10.23
CA THR A 197 -8.50 -22.19 -8.90
C THR A 197 -7.06 -21.65 -8.85
N GLY A 198 -6.47 -21.61 -7.66
CA GLY A 198 -5.09 -21.15 -7.45
C GLY A 198 -5.00 -19.69 -7.02
N TYR A 199 -3.96 -19.00 -7.50
CA TYR A 199 -3.64 -17.64 -7.08
C TYR A 199 -3.52 -16.72 -8.28
N ASN A 200 -4.05 -15.52 -8.16
CA ASN A 200 -3.89 -14.49 -9.17
C ASN A 200 -3.39 -13.19 -8.53
N SER A 201 -3.47 -12.13 -9.30
CA SER A 201 -3.02 -10.82 -8.91
C SER A 201 -3.82 -10.20 -7.74
N ASN A 202 -5.09 -10.57 -7.57
CA ASN A 202 -5.88 -10.21 -6.37
C ASN A 202 -5.40 -10.97 -5.13
N SER A 203 -5.07 -12.25 -5.30
CA SER A 203 -4.48 -13.06 -4.24
C SER A 203 -3.14 -12.48 -3.78
N TYR A 204 -2.32 -11.99 -4.70
CA TYR A 204 -1.07 -11.33 -4.38
C TYR A 204 -1.28 -10.03 -3.61
N ALA A 205 -2.14 -9.12 -4.07
CA ALA A 205 -2.35 -7.85 -3.37
C ALA A 205 -2.82 -8.06 -1.92
N ASN A 206 -3.79 -8.94 -1.70
CA ASN A 206 -4.26 -9.25 -0.36
C ASN A 206 -3.24 -10.05 0.46
N GLY A 207 -2.49 -10.96 -0.17
CA GLY A 207 -1.41 -11.70 0.49
C GLY A 207 -0.28 -10.79 0.97
N LEU A 208 0.13 -9.82 0.15
CA LEU A 208 1.17 -8.85 0.48
C LEU A 208 0.75 -8.01 1.69
N LEU A 209 -0.48 -7.47 1.69
CA LEU A 209 -1.01 -6.70 2.83
C LEU A 209 -1.06 -7.55 4.11
N GLN A 210 -1.57 -8.77 4.03
CA GLN A 210 -1.62 -9.66 5.19
C GLN A 210 -0.22 -10.03 5.70
N ALA A 211 0.76 -10.20 4.81
CA ALA A 211 2.14 -10.51 5.20
C ALA A 211 2.77 -9.40 6.05
N VAL A 212 2.40 -8.15 5.79
CA VAL A 212 2.81 -6.97 6.57
C VAL A 212 1.82 -6.61 7.69
N GLY A 213 0.84 -7.46 7.98
CA GLY A 213 -0.13 -7.26 9.07
C GLY A 213 -1.25 -6.28 8.78
N ALA A 214 -1.41 -5.82 7.54
CA ALA A 214 -2.52 -5.00 7.08
C ALA A 214 -3.75 -5.85 6.75
N GLN A 215 -4.92 -5.21 6.79
CA GLN A 215 -6.18 -5.86 6.42
C GLN A 215 -6.24 -6.07 4.89
N PRO A 216 -6.84 -7.17 4.41
CA PRO A 216 -7.03 -7.39 2.99
C PRO A 216 -7.99 -6.35 2.39
N LEU A 217 -7.80 -6.05 1.11
CA LEU A 217 -8.68 -5.18 0.34
C LEU A 217 -10.04 -5.85 0.11
N VAL A 218 -11.10 -5.07 0.30
CA VAL A 218 -12.48 -5.47 -0.01
C VAL A 218 -13.07 -4.45 -0.97
N ALA A 219 -13.09 -4.81 -2.26
CA ALA A 219 -13.68 -3.97 -3.29
C ALA A 219 -15.20 -4.19 -3.38
N PRO A 220 -16.00 -3.14 -3.71
CA PRO A 220 -17.44 -3.27 -3.95
C PRO A 220 -17.77 -3.90 -5.32
N VAL A 221 -16.81 -4.61 -5.91
CA VAL A 221 -16.87 -5.24 -7.23
C VAL A 221 -16.29 -6.65 -7.18
N ARG A 222 -16.65 -7.48 -8.17
CA ARG A 222 -16.14 -8.85 -8.25
C ARG A 222 -14.64 -8.86 -8.56
N THR A 223 -13.85 -9.24 -7.56
CA THR A 223 -12.39 -9.44 -7.61
C THR A 223 -12.09 -10.93 -7.42
N PRO A 224 -12.04 -11.75 -8.48
CA PRO A 224 -11.87 -13.20 -8.33
C PRO A 224 -10.60 -13.56 -7.55
N LEU A 225 -10.70 -14.54 -6.65
CA LEU A 225 -9.60 -15.05 -5.81
C LEU A 225 -9.03 -14.04 -4.78
N SER A 226 -9.68 -12.89 -4.57
CA SER A 226 -9.28 -11.93 -3.52
C SER A 226 -9.51 -12.48 -2.09
N ASP A 227 -10.44 -13.42 -1.95
CA ASP A 227 -10.73 -14.19 -0.74
C ASP A 227 -9.75 -15.36 -0.50
N ASN A 228 -8.87 -15.63 -1.47
CA ASN A 228 -7.78 -16.62 -1.37
C ASN A 228 -6.42 -15.91 -1.48
N PRO A 229 -5.99 -15.15 -0.46
CA PRO A 229 -4.72 -14.44 -0.47
C PRO A 229 -3.53 -15.40 -0.55
N LEU A 230 -2.42 -14.96 -1.14
CA LEU A 230 -1.17 -15.71 -1.09
C LEU A 230 -0.74 -15.93 0.37
N PRO A 231 -0.32 -17.14 0.75
CA PRO A 231 0.18 -17.45 2.08
C PRO A 231 1.32 -16.52 2.51
N LYS A 232 1.32 -16.10 3.78
CA LYS A 232 2.37 -15.25 4.36
C LYS A 232 3.79 -15.78 4.12
N LYS A 233 3.99 -17.10 4.18
CA LYS A 233 5.28 -17.77 3.93
C LYS A 233 5.89 -17.46 2.56
N ASP A 234 5.06 -17.06 1.58
CA ASP A 234 5.54 -16.73 0.24
C ASP A 234 6.14 -15.33 0.17
N PHE A 235 6.02 -14.52 1.23
CA PHE A 235 6.59 -13.19 1.40
C PHE A 235 7.65 -13.11 2.53
N GLU A 236 7.99 -14.26 3.11
CA GLU A 236 9.01 -14.39 4.17
C GLU A 236 10.32 -14.92 3.59
N LYS A 237 11.44 -14.67 4.28
CA LYS A 237 12.77 -15.16 3.89
C LYS A 237 12.97 -16.64 4.17
#